data_AF-A0A9Q8PFS2-F1
#
_entry.id   AF-A0A9Q8PFS2-F1
#
_cell.length_a   1.000
_cell.length_b   1.000
_cell.length_c   1.000
_cell.angle_alpha   90.00
_cell.angle_beta   90.00
_cell.angle_gamma   90.00
#
_symmetry.space_group_name_H-M   'P 1'
#
loop_
_entity.id
_entity.type
_entity.pdbx_description
1 polymer ?
#
loop_
_entity_poly.entity_id
_entity_poly.type
_entity_poly.pdbx_seq_one_letter_code
_entity_poly.pdbx_strand_id
1 'polypeptide(L)'
;MSPPVTTTTCKLLELPAELRNKIYRYSICEKDGIEVPRTGREQPGLTRTCKQIRKEATAIYYLENIFLVDAPGFDRYTCERIERQARAHVNIGKLDFLIDTEAYSYSWSELVKWLKLYHDGESDMWRLDGEDLDDPYYIAAKAAEMVEKLKGKMGWDDIADVLGSYKEGTMHLMKWVE
;
A
#
# COMPACT_ATOMS: atom_id res chain seq x y z
N MET A 1 -39.70 -12.05 36.58
CA MET A 1 -38.41 -12.77 36.53
C MET A 1 -37.86 -12.61 35.13
N SER A 2 -36.71 -11.97 34.96
CA SER A 2 -36.04 -11.90 33.66
C SER A 2 -35.43 -13.26 33.33
N PRO A 3 -35.48 -13.72 32.07
CA PRO A 3 -34.84 -14.99 31.69
C PRO A 3 -33.31 -14.92 31.93
N PRO A 4 -32.67 -16.06 32.25
CA PRO A 4 -31.23 -16.10 32.44
C PRO A 4 -30.52 -15.70 31.14
N VAL A 5 -29.56 -14.77 31.24
CA VAL A 5 -28.68 -14.40 30.14
C VAL A 5 -27.80 -15.61 29.83
N THR A 6 -28.16 -16.40 28.83
CA THR A 6 -27.24 -17.38 28.26
C THR A 6 -26.13 -16.62 27.56
N THR A 7 -24.95 -16.57 28.17
CA THR A 7 -23.73 -16.11 27.50
C THR A 7 -23.39 -17.13 26.42
N THR A 8 -23.89 -16.91 25.20
CA THR A 8 -23.53 -17.73 24.04
C THR A 8 -22.04 -17.59 23.82
N THR A 9 -21.27 -18.63 24.15
CA THR A 9 -19.84 -18.65 23.90
C THR A 9 -19.58 -18.85 22.41
N CYS A 10 -18.64 -18.08 21.85
CA CYS A 10 -18.27 -18.19 20.45
C CYS A 10 -17.33 -19.38 20.27
N LYS A 11 -17.79 -20.44 19.59
CA LYS A 11 -17.00 -21.67 19.37
C LYS A 11 -15.69 -21.43 18.62
N LEU A 12 -15.65 -20.42 17.75
CA LEU A 12 -14.41 -20.01 17.08
C LEU A 12 -13.35 -19.52 18.07
N LEU A 13 -13.75 -18.82 19.14
CA LEU A 13 -12.83 -18.29 20.16
C LEU A 13 -12.39 -19.34 21.19
N GLU A 14 -13.06 -20.49 21.23
CA GLU A 14 -12.64 -21.65 22.04
C GLU A 14 -11.49 -22.44 21.38
N LEU A 15 -11.22 -22.21 20.09
CA LEU A 15 -10.10 -22.85 19.38
C LEU A 15 -8.75 -22.25 19.80
N PRO A 16 -7.65 -23.04 19.81
CA PRO A 16 -6.29 -22.52 19.91
C PRO A 16 -5.99 -21.45 18.85
N ALA A 17 -5.09 -20.52 19.18
CA ALA A 17 -4.76 -19.39 18.32
C ALA A 17 -4.24 -19.82 16.95
N GLU A 18 -3.50 -20.93 16.86
CA GLU A 18 -2.97 -21.48 15.63
C GLU A 18 -4.09 -21.91 14.67
N LEU A 19 -5.14 -22.54 15.20
CA LEU A 19 -6.29 -22.95 14.39
C LEU A 19 -7.12 -21.74 13.96
N ARG A 20 -7.30 -20.75 14.84
CA ARG A 20 -7.95 -19.48 14.47
C ARG A 20 -7.19 -18.76 13.37
N ASN A 21 -5.87 -18.64 13.47
CA ASN A 21 -5.03 -18.00 12.45
C ASN A 21 -5.12 -18.73 11.10
N LYS A 22 -5.19 -20.06 11.08
CA LYS A 22 -5.45 -20.82 9.84
C LYS A 22 -6.80 -20.46 9.24
N ILE A 23 -7.87 -20.45 10.05
CA ILE A 23 -9.22 -20.05 9.60
C ILE A 23 -9.22 -18.62 9.06
N TYR A 24 -8.54 -17.69 9.76
CA TYR A 24 -8.41 -16.31 9.31
C TYR A 24 -7.74 -16.26 7.93
N ARG A 25 -6.58 -16.86 7.74
CA ARG A 25 -5.90 -16.92 6.43
C ARG A 25 -6.80 -17.44 5.31
N TYR A 26 -7.50 -18.55 5.53
CA TYR A 26 -8.43 -19.11 4.54
C TYR A 26 -9.61 -18.20 4.19
N SER A 27 -9.89 -17.19 5.02
CA SER A 27 -11.05 -16.29 4.85
C SER A 27 -10.71 -14.89 4.37
N ILE A 28 -9.47 -14.42 4.57
CA ILE A 28 -9.08 -13.01 4.32
C ILE A 28 -7.81 -12.84 3.50
N CYS A 29 -7.10 -13.92 3.16
CA CYS A 29 -5.94 -13.86 2.28
C CYS A 29 -6.35 -14.26 0.85
N GLU A 30 -5.98 -13.44 -0.12
CA GLU A 30 -6.16 -13.69 -1.55
C GLU A 30 -4.82 -14.06 -2.18
N LYS A 31 -4.82 -15.05 -3.07
CA LYS A 31 -3.58 -15.56 -3.68
C LYS A 31 -2.97 -14.58 -4.67
N ASP A 32 -3.82 -13.93 -5.46
CA ASP A 32 -3.41 -13.11 -6.60
C ASP A 32 -3.36 -11.61 -6.25
N GLY A 33 -3.45 -11.29 -4.95
CA GLY A 33 -3.50 -9.92 -4.45
C GLY A 33 -4.91 -9.36 -4.30
N ILE A 34 -5.00 -8.22 -3.65
CA ILE A 34 -6.25 -7.53 -3.33
C ILE A 34 -6.28 -6.20 -4.06
N GLU A 35 -7.17 -6.08 -5.04
CA GLU A 35 -7.44 -4.83 -5.73
C GLU A 35 -7.98 -3.76 -4.78
N VAL A 36 -7.36 -2.59 -4.78
CA VAL A 36 -7.78 -1.42 -4.00
C VAL A 36 -8.16 -0.32 -4.99
N PRO A 37 -9.45 -0.20 -5.34
CA PRO A 37 -9.89 0.81 -6.28
C PRO A 37 -9.73 2.21 -5.67
N ARG A 38 -9.73 3.24 -6.52
CA ARG A 38 -9.66 4.64 -6.08
C ARG A 38 -10.75 5.04 -5.07
N THR A 39 -11.95 4.48 -5.17
CA THR A 39 -13.05 4.67 -4.21
C THR A 39 -12.80 4.01 -2.85
N GLY A 40 -11.83 3.11 -2.79
CA GLY A 40 -11.38 2.42 -1.59
C GLY A 40 -11.96 1.04 -1.44
N ARG A 41 -11.33 0.29 -0.54
CA ARG A 41 -11.79 -1.03 -0.16
C ARG A 41 -12.20 -1.04 1.30
N GLU A 42 -13.35 -1.66 1.57
CA GLU A 42 -13.74 -1.98 2.93
C GLU A 42 -12.90 -3.14 3.48
N GLN A 43 -12.56 -3.08 4.77
CA GLN A 43 -11.93 -4.22 5.44
C GLN A 43 -12.88 -5.43 5.42
N PRO A 44 -12.35 -6.67 5.34
CA PRO A 44 -13.16 -7.88 5.30
C PRO A 44 -14.12 -7.97 6.48
N GLY A 45 -15.32 -8.53 6.25
CA GLY A 45 -16.37 -8.65 7.27
C GLY A 45 -15.88 -9.27 8.59
N LEU A 46 -14.98 -10.26 8.51
CA LEU A 46 -14.38 -10.92 9.67
C LEU A 46 -13.68 -9.92 10.62
N THR A 47 -12.95 -8.95 10.07
CA THR A 47 -12.23 -7.92 10.84
C THR A 47 -13.15 -6.90 11.52
N ARG A 48 -14.46 -6.95 11.23
CA ARG A 48 -15.49 -6.03 11.73
C ARG A 48 -16.43 -6.67 12.76
N THR A 49 -16.12 -7.88 13.23
CA THR A 49 -16.98 -8.66 14.13
C THR A 49 -16.83 -8.29 15.61
N CYS A 50 -15.77 -8.74 16.28
CA CYS A 50 -15.50 -8.46 17.69
C CYS A 50 -14.05 -8.02 17.91
N LYS A 51 -13.74 -7.42 19.07
CA LYS A 51 -12.42 -6.83 19.37
C LYS A 51 -11.26 -7.84 19.23
N GLN A 52 -11.47 -9.08 19.65
CA GLN A 52 -10.44 -10.12 19.58
C GLN A 52 -10.16 -10.52 18.13
N ILE A 53 -11.19 -10.91 17.37
CA ILE A 53 -11.04 -11.28 15.96
C ILE A 53 -10.48 -10.12 15.15
N ARG A 54 -10.95 -8.89 15.40
CA ARG A 54 -10.39 -7.68 14.76
C ARG A 54 -8.90 -7.57 15.00
N LYS A 55 -8.43 -7.68 16.25
CA LYS A 55 -7.00 -7.57 16.55
C LYS A 55 -6.17 -8.67 15.88
N GLU A 56 -6.65 -9.91 15.89
CA GLU A 56 -5.92 -11.06 15.36
C GLU A 56 -5.95 -11.10 13.81
N ALA A 57 -7.12 -10.99 13.21
CA ALA A 57 -7.30 -11.13 11.77
C ALA A 57 -6.83 -9.90 10.97
N THR A 58 -6.96 -8.69 11.51
CA THR A 58 -6.52 -7.48 10.77
C THR A 58 -5.01 -7.45 10.56
N ALA A 59 -4.22 -7.99 11.49
CA ALA A 59 -2.77 -8.10 11.30
C ALA A 59 -2.42 -9.07 10.15
N ILE A 60 -3.09 -10.22 10.09
CA ILE A 60 -2.95 -11.19 8.98
C ILE A 60 -3.36 -10.55 7.66
N TYR A 61 -4.49 -9.84 7.65
CA TYR A 61 -5.02 -9.18 6.45
C TYR A 61 -4.00 -8.24 5.80
N TYR A 62 -3.34 -7.40 6.62
CA TYR A 62 -2.40 -6.42 6.09
C TYR A 62 -0.99 -6.95 5.82
N LEU A 63 -0.53 -7.97 6.55
CA LEU A 63 0.85 -8.48 6.43
C LEU A 63 1.00 -9.68 5.48
N GLU A 64 -0.08 -10.39 5.20
CA GLU A 64 -0.05 -11.62 4.38
C GLU A 64 -0.76 -11.46 3.04
N ASN A 65 -1.23 -10.25 2.70
CA ASN A 65 -1.74 -9.92 1.37
C ASN A 65 -0.84 -8.93 0.66
N ILE A 66 -0.84 -9.02 -0.66
CA ILE A 66 -0.35 -7.99 -1.57
C ILE A 66 -1.54 -7.12 -1.95
N PHE A 67 -1.41 -5.81 -1.87
CA PHE A 67 -2.46 -4.87 -2.26
C PHE A 67 -2.13 -4.24 -3.61
N LEU A 68 -3.00 -4.47 -4.60
CA LEU A 68 -2.91 -3.90 -5.94
C LEU A 68 -3.65 -2.56 -5.94
N VAL A 69 -2.93 -1.46 -5.78
CA VAL A 69 -3.51 -0.13 -5.54
C VAL A 69 -3.63 0.62 -6.86
N ASP A 70 -4.86 0.93 -7.23
CA ASP A 70 -5.18 1.78 -8.37
C ASP A 70 -4.86 3.26 -8.04
N ALA A 71 -3.77 3.77 -8.61
CA ALA A 71 -3.24 5.11 -8.38
C ALA A 71 -2.95 5.86 -9.70
N PRO A 72 -3.96 6.10 -10.55
CA PRO A 72 -3.77 6.64 -11.90
C PRO A 72 -3.04 7.98 -11.86
N GLY A 73 -1.99 8.12 -12.67
CA GLY A 73 -1.19 9.34 -12.73
C GLY A 73 -0.46 9.68 -11.43
N PHE A 74 -0.16 8.67 -10.60
CA PHE A 74 0.45 8.79 -9.28
C PHE A 74 -0.46 9.44 -8.22
N ASP A 75 -1.79 9.27 -8.34
CA ASP A 75 -2.76 9.75 -7.33
C ASP A 75 -2.55 9.05 -5.97
N ARG A 76 -1.95 9.79 -5.04
CA ARG A 76 -1.62 9.32 -3.69
C ARG A 76 -2.85 9.03 -2.82
N TYR A 77 -4.03 9.54 -3.15
CA TYR A 77 -5.20 9.46 -2.26
C TYR A 77 -5.58 8.02 -1.91
N THR A 78 -5.52 7.10 -2.88
CA THR A 78 -5.83 5.68 -2.65
C THR A 78 -4.81 5.03 -1.72
N CYS A 79 -3.52 5.28 -1.97
CA CYS A 79 -2.38 4.81 -1.21
C CYS A 79 -2.44 5.26 0.26
N GLU A 80 -2.63 6.56 0.49
CA GLU A 80 -2.75 7.14 1.84
C GLU A 80 -3.89 6.52 2.65
N ARG A 81 -5.03 6.26 2.00
CA ARG A 81 -6.19 5.72 2.70
C ARG A 81 -5.92 4.32 3.22
N ILE A 82 -5.28 3.45 2.42
CA ILE A 82 -4.95 2.10 2.87
C ILE A 82 -3.82 2.11 3.91
N GLU A 83 -2.80 2.95 3.74
CA GLU A 83 -1.76 3.16 4.75
C GLU A 83 -2.37 3.57 6.09
N ARG A 84 -3.29 4.54 6.10
CA ARG A 84 -3.93 5.04 7.32
C ARG A 84 -4.70 3.94 8.05
N GLN A 85 -5.41 3.10 7.30
CA GLN A 85 -6.11 1.97 7.90
C GLN A 85 -5.14 0.92 8.46
N ALA A 86 -4.06 0.63 7.73
CA ALA A 86 -3.07 -0.37 8.12
C ALA A 86 -2.21 0.08 9.32
N ARG A 87 -1.82 1.36 9.37
CA ARG A 87 -0.96 1.95 10.44
C ARG A 87 -1.56 1.80 11.84
N ALA A 88 -2.88 1.71 11.94
CA ALA A 88 -3.57 1.44 13.21
C ALA A 88 -3.34 0.02 13.76
N HIS A 89 -2.79 -0.88 12.94
CA HIS A 89 -2.74 -2.32 13.22
C HIS A 89 -1.36 -2.95 13.01
N VAL A 90 -0.55 -2.42 12.09
CA VAL A 90 0.72 -3.02 11.69
C VAL A 90 1.79 -1.95 11.40
N ASN A 91 3.06 -2.36 11.40
CA ASN A 91 4.14 -1.53 10.89
C ASN A 91 4.02 -1.46 9.36
N ILE A 92 3.81 -0.26 8.83
CA ILE A 92 3.51 -0.06 7.41
C ILE A 92 4.68 -0.39 6.47
N GLY A 93 5.94 -0.33 6.95
CA GLY A 93 7.11 -0.75 6.17
C GLY A 93 7.18 -2.27 5.91
N LYS A 94 6.21 -3.03 6.44
CA LYS A 94 6.04 -4.46 6.16
C LYS A 94 4.86 -4.76 5.22
N LEU A 95 4.16 -3.75 4.75
CA LEU A 95 3.07 -3.93 3.80
C LEU A 95 3.65 -4.20 2.42
N ASP A 96 2.99 -5.09 1.68
CA ASP A 96 3.32 -5.35 0.29
C ASP A 96 2.27 -4.67 -0.60
N PHE A 97 2.73 -3.69 -1.36
CA PHE A 97 1.91 -2.92 -2.29
C PHE A 97 2.47 -3.07 -3.69
N LEU A 98 1.58 -3.30 -4.64
CA LEU A 98 1.84 -3.12 -6.06
C LEU A 98 0.94 -1.98 -6.51
N ILE A 99 1.53 -0.95 -7.08
CA ILE A 99 0.78 0.21 -7.56
C ILE A 99 0.46 -0.03 -9.02
N ASP A 100 -0.82 -0.19 -9.33
CA ASP A 100 -1.34 -0.25 -10.67
C ASP A 100 -1.84 1.15 -11.07
N THR A 101 -1.43 1.65 -12.22
CA THR A 101 -1.84 2.98 -12.70
C THR A 101 -2.24 2.90 -14.16
N GLU A 102 -3.11 1.97 -14.56
CA GLU A 102 -3.72 2.01 -15.91
C GLU A 102 -4.30 3.42 -16.17
N ALA A 103 -3.47 4.29 -16.74
CA ALA A 103 -3.67 5.72 -16.78
C ALA A 103 -3.30 6.22 -18.16
N TYR A 104 -4.19 7.04 -18.71
CA TYR A 104 -3.97 7.69 -19.99
C TYR A 104 -3.00 8.89 -19.89
N SER A 105 -2.59 9.27 -18.68
CA SER A 105 -1.70 10.41 -18.42
C SER A 105 -0.92 10.26 -17.13
N TYR A 106 0.35 10.66 -17.16
CA TYR A 106 1.27 10.56 -16.03
C TYR A 106 1.77 11.94 -15.62
N SER A 107 1.59 12.32 -14.35
CA SER A 107 2.06 13.63 -13.86
C SER A 107 3.40 13.51 -13.17
N TRP A 108 4.40 14.23 -13.71
CA TRP A 108 5.72 14.30 -13.08
C TRP A 108 5.66 15.04 -11.74
N SER A 109 4.83 16.08 -11.65
CA SER A 109 4.70 16.88 -10.45
C SER A 109 4.09 16.07 -9.30
N GLU A 110 3.12 15.20 -9.58
CA GLU A 110 2.57 14.27 -8.59
C GLU A 110 3.58 13.20 -8.16
N LEU A 111 4.34 12.62 -9.10
CA LEU A 111 5.42 11.68 -8.77
C LEU A 111 6.47 12.33 -7.85
N VAL A 112 6.94 13.54 -8.17
CA VAL A 112 7.94 14.25 -7.37
C VAL A 112 7.41 14.59 -5.97
N LYS A 113 6.14 14.99 -5.85
CA LYS A 113 5.51 15.20 -4.53
C LYS A 113 5.55 13.92 -3.71
N TRP A 114 5.19 12.78 -4.30
CA TRP A 114 5.23 11.49 -3.62
C TRP A 114 6.65 11.13 -3.18
N LEU A 115 7.63 11.25 -4.07
CA LEU A 115 9.03 10.98 -3.76
C LEU A 115 9.57 11.86 -2.63
N LYS A 116 9.13 13.12 -2.54
CA LYS A 116 9.47 14.02 -1.44
C LYS A 116 8.97 13.50 -0.10
N LEU A 117 7.71 13.08 -0.06
CA LEU A 117 7.10 12.55 1.15
C LEU A 117 7.80 11.28 1.62
N TYR A 118 8.23 10.44 0.67
CA TYR A 118 9.08 9.29 0.98
C TYR A 118 10.43 9.70 1.55
N HIS A 119 11.11 10.66 0.93
CA HIS A 119 12.37 11.22 1.42
C HIS A 119 12.22 11.74 2.87
N ASP A 120 11.15 12.46 3.15
CA ASP A 120 10.89 13.07 4.46
C ASP A 120 10.41 12.07 5.52
N GLY A 121 10.15 10.80 5.14
CA GLY A 121 9.68 9.75 6.03
C GLY A 121 8.18 9.83 6.34
N GLU A 122 7.42 10.57 5.54
CA GLU A 122 5.97 10.73 5.67
C GLU A 122 5.17 9.65 4.91
N SER A 123 5.82 8.90 4.01
CA SER A 123 5.28 7.70 3.37
C SER A 123 6.35 6.60 3.37
N ASP A 124 5.93 5.36 3.62
CA ASP A 124 6.79 4.17 3.47
C ASP A 124 6.46 3.40 2.18
N MET A 125 5.52 3.90 1.37
CA MET A 125 5.07 3.26 0.13
C MET A 125 5.84 3.81 -1.06
N TRP A 126 6.63 2.95 -1.71
CA TRP A 126 7.44 3.33 -2.87
C TRP A 126 7.73 2.17 -3.85
N ARG A 127 7.24 0.95 -3.58
CA ARG A 127 7.45 -0.19 -4.49
C ARG A 127 6.53 -0.07 -5.71
N LEU A 128 7.06 0.61 -6.72
CA LEU A 128 6.56 0.55 -8.08
C LEU A 128 7.16 -0.69 -8.72
N ASP A 129 6.33 -1.62 -9.18
CA ASP A 129 6.79 -2.75 -9.98
C ASP A 129 6.84 -2.29 -11.44
N GLY A 130 8.02 -2.41 -12.04
CA GLY A 130 8.26 -2.01 -13.43
C GLY A 130 9.22 -3.01 -14.02
N GLU A 131 8.68 -3.99 -14.73
CA GLU A 131 9.48 -5.09 -15.29
C GLU A 131 10.15 -4.70 -16.62
N ASP A 132 9.54 -3.80 -17.40
CA ASP A 132 9.95 -3.49 -18.77
C ASP A 132 10.50 -2.05 -18.94
N LEU A 133 11.55 -1.88 -19.75
CA LEU A 133 12.19 -0.58 -20.00
C LEU A 133 11.29 0.47 -20.66
N ASP A 134 10.29 0.00 -21.42
CA ASP A 134 9.31 0.85 -22.11
C ASP A 134 8.09 1.14 -21.24
N ASP A 135 8.10 0.64 -20.00
CA ASP A 135 7.04 0.84 -19.04
C ASP A 135 7.22 2.18 -18.32
N PRO A 136 6.24 3.10 -18.39
CA PRO A 136 6.16 4.27 -17.50
C PRO A 136 6.48 3.98 -16.03
N TYR A 137 6.15 2.76 -15.55
CA TYR A 137 6.49 2.33 -14.19
C TYR A 137 7.96 2.11 -13.96
N TYR A 138 8.71 1.63 -14.95
CA TYR A 138 10.14 1.47 -14.81
C TYR A 138 10.80 2.83 -14.57
N ILE A 139 10.37 3.87 -15.28
CA ILE A 139 10.91 5.22 -15.10
C ILE A 139 10.61 5.75 -13.70
N ALA A 140 9.36 5.61 -13.23
CA ALA A 140 8.98 6.04 -11.90
C ALA A 140 9.66 5.19 -10.79
N ALA A 141 9.80 3.88 -10.98
CA ALA A 141 10.52 2.97 -10.08
C ALA A 141 12.00 3.33 -9.98
N LYS A 142 12.65 3.66 -11.09
CA LYS A 142 14.04 4.15 -11.09
C LYS A 142 14.17 5.52 -10.44
N ALA A 143 13.20 6.42 -10.60
CA ALA A 143 13.15 7.66 -9.84
C ALA A 143 13.09 7.40 -8.33
N ALA A 144 12.24 6.47 -7.89
CA ALA A 144 12.17 6.06 -6.49
C ALA A 144 13.47 5.42 -5.98
N GLU A 145 14.09 4.52 -6.76
CA GLU A 145 15.36 3.88 -6.43
C GLU A 145 16.49 4.91 -6.25
N MET A 146 16.52 5.97 -7.07
CA MET A 146 17.46 7.07 -6.91
C MET A 146 17.24 7.80 -5.58
N VAL A 147 15.99 8.13 -5.24
CA VAL A 147 15.68 8.80 -3.98
C VAL A 147 16.10 7.93 -2.79
N GLU A 148 15.82 6.64 -2.80
CA GLU A 148 16.24 5.74 -1.71
C GLU A 148 17.76 5.67 -1.55
N LYS A 149 18.51 5.65 -2.65
CA LYS A 149 19.99 5.62 -2.61
C LYS A 149 20.61 6.94 -2.13
N LEU A 150 19.94 8.06 -2.38
CA LEU A 150 20.42 9.41 -2.09
C LEU A 150 19.89 9.96 -0.75
N LYS A 151 18.78 9.42 -0.25
CA LYS A 151 18.21 9.76 1.05
C LYS A 151 19.25 9.61 2.16
N GLY A 152 19.37 10.65 2.98
CA GLY A 152 20.37 10.73 4.06
C GLY A 152 21.79 11.09 3.61
N LYS A 153 22.04 11.23 2.29
CA LYS A 153 23.33 11.70 1.74
C LYS A 153 23.25 13.11 1.16
N MET A 154 22.08 13.51 0.68
CA MET A 154 21.83 14.79 0.00
C MET A 154 20.56 15.44 0.53
N GLY A 155 20.46 16.77 0.40
CA GLY A 155 19.21 17.49 0.67
C GLY A 155 18.18 17.24 -0.43
N TRP A 156 16.89 17.46 -0.12
CA TRP A 156 15.82 17.28 -1.10
C TRP A 156 16.01 18.14 -2.35
N ASP A 157 16.50 19.38 -2.21
CA ASP A 157 16.67 20.28 -3.35
C ASP A 157 17.70 19.72 -4.35
N ASP A 158 18.82 19.17 -3.87
CA ASP A 158 19.81 18.53 -4.74
C ASP A 158 19.25 17.24 -5.40
N ILE A 159 18.44 16.47 -4.66
CA ILE A 159 17.76 15.28 -5.20
C ILE A 159 16.76 15.70 -6.27
N ALA A 160 16.01 16.78 -6.07
CA ALA A 160 15.04 17.31 -7.02
C ALA A 160 15.71 17.76 -8.33
N ASP A 161 16.90 18.35 -8.26
CA ASP A 161 17.70 18.71 -9.45
C ASP A 161 18.16 17.46 -10.23
N VAL A 162 18.60 16.41 -9.53
CA VAL A 162 18.93 15.11 -10.13
C VAL A 162 17.71 14.49 -10.81
N LEU A 163 16.56 14.51 -10.14
CA LEU A 163 15.29 14.02 -10.69
C LEU A 163 14.86 14.85 -11.92
N GLY A 164 15.08 16.17 -11.92
CA GLY A 164 14.82 17.03 -13.09
C GLY A 164 15.65 16.62 -14.31
N SER A 165 16.95 16.39 -14.10
CA SER A 165 17.85 15.89 -15.16
C SER A 165 17.42 14.50 -15.67
N TYR A 166 16.98 13.63 -14.75
CA TYR A 166 16.45 12.31 -15.09
C TYR A 166 15.16 12.38 -15.91
N LYS A 167 14.24 13.29 -15.57
CA LYS A 167 13.02 13.54 -16.35
C LYS A 167 13.36 13.92 -17.78
N GLU A 168 14.25 14.90 -17.96
CA GLU A 168 14.65 15.37 -19.30
C GLU A 168 15.26 14.24 -20.13
N GLY A 169 16.12 13.42 -19.51
CA GLY A 169 16.72 12.26 -20.15
C GLY A 169 15.72 11.18 -20.54
N THR A 170 14.58 11.07 -19.86
CA THR A 170 13.56 10.02 -20.08
C THR A 170 12.34 10.49 -20.90
N MET A 171 12.27 11.77 -21.30
CA MET A 171 11.13 12.32 -22.06
C MET A 171 10.84 11.62 -23.39
N HIS A 172 11.83 10.95 -23.98
CA HIS A 172 11.66 10.21 -25.23
C HIS A 172 10.95 8.85 -25.03
N LEU A 173 10.98 8.32 -23.81
CA LEU A 173 10.32 7.06 -23.42
C LEU A 173 8.91 7.31 -22.89
N MET A 174 8.67 8.47 -22.28
CA MET A 174 7.41 8.74 -21.58
C MET A 174 7.00 10.21 -21.68
N LYS A 175 5.72 10.43 -22.03
CA LYS A 175 5.12 11.76 -22.06
C LYS A 175 4.47 12.08 -20.73
N TRP A 176 5.10 13.02 -20.01
CA TRP A 176 4.55 13.59 -18.79
C TRP A 176 3.50 14.65 -19.11
N VAL A 177 2.41 14.65 -18.39
CA VAL A 177 1.45 15.75 -18.31
C VAL A 177 1.88 16.67 -17.17
N GLU A 178 1.77 17.99 -17.36
CA GLU A 178 2.10 18.97 -16.31
C GLU A 178 0.99 19.10 -15.27
#